data_AF-A0A3B0TWB9-F1
#
_entry.id   AF-A0A3B0TWB9-F1
#
_cell.length_a   1.000
_cell.length_b   1.000
_cell.length_c   1.000
_cell.angle_alpha   90.00
_cell.angle_beta   90.00
_cell.angle_gamma   90.00
#
_symmetry.space_group_name_H-M   'P 1'
#
loop_
_entity.id
_entity.type
_entity.pdbx_description
1 polymer ?
#
loop_
_entity_poly.entity_id
_entity_poly.type
_entity_poly.pdbx_seq_one_letter_code
_entity_poly.pdbx_strand_id
1 'polypeptide(L)'
;MIFGGPHPWQNHRQRQLLRACFHLDSDKALKIAARWFANYAFEDVTYVEHRHLIRLRARFPDLPLALNIAKRIDGLKRQLWVRANLNLKTAMPDLAALGEFGIPWVLTGTAQWFVQPKFAKQETADIIEFTVPENAISATLHLLKEKGWKPGYASPIASAGPVFTLLSKTHGTLKLSHPKPLFYYTPDALEPLWANRKTCTHSAGDIYIPTADAAFSMALARSHKRYRNDDQWIADIFNLSSDPLAFLAARPMAQSKKMRAVIKTNF
;
A
#
# COMPACT_ATOMS: atom_id res chain seq x y z
N MET A 1 0.33 29.81 13.00
CA MET A 1 1.49 28.91 13.20
C MET A 1 0.98 27.53 13.67
N ILE A 2 0.54 26.67 12.75
CA ILE A 2 0.02 25.30 13.03
C ILE A 2 0.22 24.54 11.71
N PHE A 3 1.40 23.98 11.39
CA PHE A 3 1.91 22.66 11.81
C PHE A 3 3.36 22.76 12.29
N GLY A 4 3.54 22.98 13.59
CA GLY A 4 4.86 23.00 14.25
C GLY A 4 5.17 21.76 15.10
N GLY A 5 4.38 20.69 14.98
CA GLY A 5 4.56 19.45 15.76
C GLY A 5 4.58 18.20 14.86
N PRO A 6 5.37 17.17 15.21
CA PRO A 6 5.47 15.93 14.43
C PRO A 6 4.13 15.19 14.39
N HIS A 7 3.76 14.71 13.20
CA HIS A 7 2.63 13.80 13.04
C HIS A 7 3.00 12.42 13.61
N PRO A 8 2.13 11.75 14.40
CA PRO A 8 2.55 10.63 15.25
C PRO A 8 2.98 9.36 14.50
N TRP A 9 2.72 9.23 13.20
CA TRP A 9 3.06 8.02 12.43
C TRP A 9 4.23 8.16 11.46
N GLN A 10 4.83 9.35 11.35
CA GLN A 10 6.01 9.55 10.49
C GLN A 10 7.03 10.46 11.17
N ASN A 11 8.31 10.09 11.06
CA ASN A 11 9.37 11.02 11.45
C ASN A 11 9.56 12.11 10.36
N HIS A 12 10.35 13.13 10.66
CA HIS A 12 10.61 14.24 9.74
C HIS A 12 11.19 13.77 8.39
N ARG A 13 12.05 12.75 8.42
CA ARG A 13 12.71 12.16 7.25
C ARG A 13 11.71 11.56 6.26
N GLN A 14 10.76 10.75 6.76
CA GLN A 14 9.71 10.13 5.94
C GLN A 14 8.78 11.17 5.32
N ARG A 15 8.40 12.20 6.09
CA ARG A 15 7.57 13.31 5.56
C ARG A 15 8.24 14.04 4.41
N GLN A 16 9.54 14.32 4.51
CA GLN A 16 10.28 14.96 3.43
C GLN A 16 10.29 14.10 2.16
N LEU A 17 10.55 12.79 2.31
CA LEU A 17 10.60 11.88 1.18
C LEU A 17 9.24 11.71 0.48
N LEU A 18 8.15 11.66 1.24
CA LEU A 18 6.80 11.68 0.71
C LEU A 18 6.47 12.96 -0.05
N ARG A 19 6.86 14.12 0.50
CA ARG A 19 6.69 15.39 -0.22
C ARG A 19 7.49 15.37 -1.52
N ALA A 20 8.74 14.91 -1.50
CA ALA A 20 9.52 14.78 -2.74
C ALA A 20 8.83 13.86 -3.78
N CYS A 21 8.14 12.80 -3.32
CA CYS A 21 7.41 11.90 -4.22
C CYS A 21 6.13 12.52 -4.82
N PHE A 22 5.38 13.30 -4.03
CA PHE A 22 3.98 13.65 -4.36
C PHE A 22 3.68 15.15 -4.45
N HIS A 23 4.66 16.02 -4.19
CA HIS A 23 4.48 17.46 -4.35
C HIS A 23 4.14 17.79 -5.80
N LEU A 24 3.21 18.71 -6.06
CA LEU A 24 2.72 18.96 -7.41
C LEU A 24 3.76 19.66 -8.28
N ASP A 25 4.35 20.70 -7.71
CA ASP A 25 5.44 21.46 -8.30
C ASP A 25 6.72 20.60 -8.33
N SER A 26 7.12 20.19 -9.53
CA SER A 26 8.28 19.32 -9.75
C SER A 26 9.60 19.95 -9.32
N ASP A 27 9.75 21.28 -9.42
CA ASP A 27 10.98 21.95 -9.01
C ASP A 27 11.10 21.98 -7.48
N LYS A 28 9.98 22.22 -6.78
CA LYS A 28 9.94 22.10 -5.31
C LYS A 28 10.17 20.66 -4.87
N ALA A 29 9.55 19.69 -5.54
CA ALA A 29 9.78 18.27 -5.28
C ALA A 29 11.26 17.89 -5.42
N LEU A 30 11.92 18.37 -6.48
CA LEU A 30 13.35 18.15 -6.74
C LEU A 30 14.23 18.77 -5.65
N LYS A 31 13.93 20.00 -5.21
CA LYS A 31 14.64 20.65 -4.09
C LYS A 31 14.48 19.89 -2.78
N ILE A 32 13.29 19.36 -2.50
CA ILE A 32 13.03 18.53 -1.31
C ILE A 32 13.80 17.21 -1.42
N ALA A 33 13.82 16.58 -2.60
CA ALA A 33 14.58 15.36 -2.87
C ALA A 33 16.08 15.56 -2.63
N ALA A 34 16.68 16.59 -3.25
CA ALA A 34 18.09 16.92 -3.08
C ALA A 34 18.45 17.18 -1.61
N ARG A 35 17.59 17.90 -0.89
CA ARG A 35 17.75 18.12 0.55
C ARG A 35 17.71 16.82 1.34
N TRP A 36 16.82 15.89 0.98
CA TRP A 36 16.74 14.61 1.68
C TRP A 36 18.04 13.82 1.51
N PHE A 37 18.57 13.70 0.28
CA PHE A 37 19.84 13.01 0.02
C PHE A 37 21.05 13.70 0.66
N ALA A 38 21.00 15.01 0.89
CA ALA A 38 22.05 15.74 1.60
C ALA A 38 22.06 15.48 3.12
N ASN A 39 20.91 15.10 3.71
CA ASN A 39 20.76 14.96 5.16
C ASN A 39 20.73 13.51 5.65
N TYR A 40 20.58 12.53 4.75
CA TYR A 40 20.37 11.13 5.12
C TYR A 40 21.22 10.22 4.26
N ALA A 41 22.02 9.37 4.93
CA ALA A 41 22.78 8.33 4.26
C ALA A 41 21.83 7.26 3.68
N PHE A 42 22.24 6.65 2.58
CA PHE A 42 21.47 5.57 1.96
C PHE A 42 21.48 4.31 2.84
N GLU A 43 22.56 4.11 3.60
CA GLU A 43 22.78 2.99 4.53
C GLU A 43 21.71 2.94 5.63
N ASP A 44 21.20 4.11 6.04
CA ASP A 44 20.25 4.22 7.14
C ASP A 44 18.79 4.11 6.68
N VAL A 45 18.56 3.83 5.40
CA VAL A 45 17.22 3.84 4.81
C VAL A 45 16.39 2.68 5.36
N THR A 46 15.20 3.02 5.85
CA THR A 46 14.24 2.05 6.37
C THR A 46 13.46 1.37 5.24
N TYR A 47 12.86 0.23 5.56
CA TYR A 47 12.02 -0.50 4.62
C TYR A 47 10.86 0.34 4.03
N VAL A 48 10.27 1.24 4.81
CA VAL A 48 9.20 2.14 4.31
C VAL A 48 9.76 3.12 3.27
N GLU A 49 10.94 3.68 3.54
CA GLU A 49 11.60 4.65 2.67
C GLU A 49 12.08 4.04 1.35
N HIS A 50 12.40 2.74 1.33
CA HIS A 50 12.74 2.02 0.10
C HIS A 50 11.71 2.21 -1.02
N ARG A 51 10.41 2.09 -0.68
CA ARG A 51 9.32 2.23 -1.65
C ARG A 51 9.23 3.64 -2.21
N HIS A 52 9.50 4.64 -1.37
CA HIS A 52 9.49 6.04 -1.78
C HIS A 52 10.72 6.40 -2.62
N LEU A 53 11.90 5.86 -2.33
CA LEU A 53 13.09 6.08 -3.17
C LEU A 53 12.89 5.54 -4.58
N ILE A 54 12.26 4.38 -4.71
CA ILE A 54 11.92 3.81 -6.03
C ILE A 54 10.93 4.71 -6.77
N ARG A 55 9.91 5.22 -6.07
CA ARG A 55 8.93 6.16 -6.65
C ARG A 55 9.57 7.47 -7.07
N LEU A 56 10.47 8.00 -6.24
CA LEU A 56 11.23 9.21 -6.52
C LEU A 56 12.13 9.02 -7.74
N ARG A 57 12.81 7.88 -7.84
CA ARG A 57 13.64 7.50 -9.01
C ARG A 57 12.82 7.38 -10.29
N ALA A 58 11.61 6.82 -10.20
CA ALA A 58 10.70 6.75 -11.34
C ALA A 58 10.17 8.13 -11.76
N ARG A 59 9.95 9.03 -10.80
CA ARG A 59 9.50 10.40 -11.06
C ARG A 59 10.60 11.29 -11.64
N PHE A 60 11.83 11.15 -11.14
CA PHE A 60 12.99 11.94 -11.55
C PHE A 60 14.13 11.01 -12.02
N PRO A 61 14.06 10.47 -13.25
CA PRO A 61 15.09 9.60 -13.81
C PRO A 61 16.43 10.32 -14.02
N ASP A 62 16.42 11.66 -14.08
CA ASP A 62 17.62 12.49 -14.25
C ASP A 62 18.02 13.22 -12.97
N LEU A 63 17.43 12.85 -11.81
CA LEU A 63 17.84 13.39 -10.52
C LEU A 63 19.36 13.22 -10.38
N PRO A 64 20.14 14.29 -10.18
CA PRO A 64 21.59 14.22 -10.07
C PRO A 64 21.96 13.56 -8.74
N LEU A 65 21.90 12.23 -8.74
CA LEU A 65 22.37 11.37 -7.69
C LEU A 65 23.79 10.94 -8.03
N ALA A 66 24.61 10.73 -6.99
CA ALA A 66 25.84 9.99 -7.19
C ALA A 66 25.52 8.64 -7.87
N LEU A 67 26.31 8.27 -8.89
CA LEU A 67 26.05 7.12 -9.75
C LEU A 67 25.84 5.82 -8.96
N ASN A 68 26.53 5.69 -7.82
CA ASN A 68 26.37 4.57 -6.89
C ASN A 68 24.98 4.54 -6.22
N ILE A 69 24.41 5.67 -5.81
CA ILE A 69 23.08 5.75 -5.19
C ILE A 69 22.00 5.37 -6.21
N ALA A 70 22.09 5.88 -7.44
CA ALA A 70 21.13 5.55 -8.49
C ALA A 70 21.08 4.04 -8.76
N LYS A 71 22.25 3.40 -8.93
CA LYS A 71 22.36 1.94 -9.11
C LYS A 71 21.81 1.15 -7.92
N ARG A 72 21.98 1.65 -6.69
CA ARG A 72 21.45 1.00 -5.48
C ARG A 72 19.93 1.07 -5.41
N ILE A 73 19.31 2.19 -5.81
CA ILE A 73 17.86 2.29 -5.91
C ILE A 73 17.32 1.34 -6.98
N ASP A 74 18.00 1.22 -8.12
CA ASP A 74 17.61 0.27 -9.18
C ASP A 74 17.75 -1.18 -8.70
N GLY A 75 18.81 -1.50 -7.95
CA GLY A 75 19.00 -2.80 -7.30
C GLY A 75 17.89 -3.11 -6.30
N LEU A 76 17.55 -2.15 -5.45
CA LEU A 76 16.44 -2.24 -4.48
C LEU A 76 15.10 -2.48 -5.19
N LYS A 77 14.84 -1.78 -6.29
CA LYS A 77 13.66 -1.99 -7.12
C LYS A 77 13.57 -3.44 -7.61
N ARG A 78 14.66 -3.96 -8.19
CA ARG A 78 14.71 -5.35 -8.65
C ARG A 78 14.52 -6.33 -7.50
N GLN A 79 15.15 -6.09 -6.36
CA GLN A 79 15.03 -6.95 -5.18
C GLN A 79 13.58 -7.03 -4.68
N LEU A 80 12.90 -5.88 -4.53
CA LEU A 80 11.51 -5.87 -4.07
C LEU A 80 10.57 -6.48 -5.11
N TRP A 81 10.80 -6.24 -6.40
CA TRP A 81 10.06 -6.86 -7.50
C TRP A 81 10.17 -8.40 -7.48
N VAL A 82 11.40 -8.92 -7.39
CA VAL A 82 11.64 -10.38 -7.30
C VAL A 82 10.94 -10.95 -6.07
N ARG A 83 11.07 -10.30 -4.91
CA ARG A 83 10.45 -10.77 -3.67
C ARG A 83 8.92 -10.77 -3.75
N ALA A 84 8.32 -9.74 -4.32
CA ALA A 84 6.88 -9.66 -4.54
C ALA A 84 6.38 -10.80 -5.45
N ASN A 85 7.07 -11.04 -6.58
CA ASN A 85 6.72 -12.11 -7.51
C ASN A 85 6.88 -13.50 -6.89
N LEU A 86 7.95 -13.74 -6.14
CA LEU A 86 8.15 -15.00 -5.44
C LEU A 86 7.06 -15.22 -4.39
N ASN A 87 6.75 -14.22 -3.57
CA ASN A 87 5.70 -14.35 -2.55
C ASN A 87 4.31 -14.56 -3.18
N LEU A 88 4.03 -13.88 -4.29
CA LEU A 88 2.78 -14.08 -5.03
C LEU A 88 2.70 -15.47 -5.64
N LYS A 89 3.75 -15.92 -6.35
CA LYS A 89 3.83 -17.26 -6.94
C LYS A 89 3.63 -18.34 -5.89
N THR A 90 4.25 -18.17 -4.73
CA THR A 90 4.23 -19.16 -3.68
C THR A 90 2.92 -19.16 -2.88
N ALA A 91 2.27 -18.01 -2.70
CA ALA A 91 0.96 -17.93 -2.05
C ALA A 91 -0.22 -18.30 -2.98
N MET A 92 -0.03 -18.26 -4.30
CA MET A 92 -1.13 -18.40 -5.26
C MET A 92 -1.92 -19.71 -5.14
N PRO A 93 -1.29 -20.90 -4.97
CA PRO A 93 -2.04 -22.14 -4.83
C PRO A 93 -3.02 -22.12 -3.64
N ASP A 94 -2.62 -21.50 -2.52
CA ASP A 94 -3.46 -21.41 -1.33
C ASP A 94 -4.57 -20.37 -1.51
N LEU A 95 -4.31 -19.28 -2.23
CA LEU A 95 -5.34 -18.31 -2.60
C LEU A 95 -6.34 -18.89 -3.61
N ALA A 96 -5.87 -19.70 -4.57
CA ALA A 96 -6.75 -20.40 -5.51
C ALA A 96 -7.68 -21.38 -4.78
N ALA A 97 -7.15 -22.11 -3.79
CA ALA A 97 -7.94 -23.02 -2.97
C ALA A 97 -9.11 -22.31 -2.27
N LEU A 98 -8.95 -21.05 -1.82
CA LEU A 98 -10.08 -20.29 -1.26
C LEU A 98 -11.29 -20.24 -2.23
N GLY A 99 -11.02 -20.07 -3.53
CA GLY A 99 -12.05 -20.07 -4.57
C GLY A 99 -12.75 -21.43 -4.71
N GLU A 100 -12.01 -22.54 -4.59
CA GLU A 100 -12.56 -23.90 -4.63
C GLU A 100 -13.51 -24.17 -3.44
N PHE A 101 -13.26 -23.54 -2.29
CA PHE A 101 -14.13 -23.59 -1.11
C PHE A 101 -15.24 -22.51 -1.13
N GLY A 102 -15.45 -21.81 -2.25
CA GLY A 102 -16.48 -20.78 -2.37
C GLY A 102 -16.19 -19.52 -1.56
N ILE A 103 -14.94 -19.29 -1.13
CA ILE A 103 -14.51 -18.10 -0.41
C ILE A 103 -13.96 -17.09 -1.42
N PRO A 104 -14.70 -16.01 -1.75
CA PRO A 104 -14.18 -14.98 -2.61
C PRO A 104 -13.09 -14.20 -1.87
N TRP A 105 -12.03 -13.85 -2.58
CA TRP A 105 -10.95 -13.02 -2.06
C TRP A 105 -10.58 -11.94 -3.06
N VAL A 106 -10.01 -10.85 -2.55
CA VAL A 106 -9.55 -9.72 -3.35
C VAL A 106 -8.21 -9.24 -2.81
N LEU A 107 -7.24 -9.03 -3.72
CA LEU A 107 -5.96 -8.42 -3.41
C LEU A 107 -6.16 -6.93 -3.08
N THR A 108 -5.56 -6.44 -2.00
CA THR A 108 -5.84 -5.10 -1.47
C THR A 108 -4.60 -4.24 -1.25
N GLY A 109 -3.44 -4.81 -0.92
CA GLY A 109 -2.22 -4.01 -0.65
C GLY A 109 -1.50 -3.54 -1.90
N THR A 110 -1.58 -4.34 -2.97
CA THR A 110 -0.88 -4.16 -4.25
C THR A 110 -1.84 -4.06 -5.43
N ALA A 111 -3.14 -3.96 -5.15
CA ALA A 111 -4.20 -3.88 -6.14
C ALA A 111 -3.92 -2.83 -7.22
N GLN A 112 -3.45 -1.65 -6.84
CA GLN A 112 -3.23 -0.54 -7.76
C GLN A 112 -2.23 -0.86 -8.89
N TRP A 113 -1.34 -1.83 -8.71
CA TRP A 113 -0.39 -2.23 -9.76
C TRP A 113 -1.07 -2.95 -10.92
N PHE A 114 -2.08 -3.76 -10.60
CA PHE A 114 -2.86 -4.51 -11.59
C PHE A 114 -3.98 -3.65 -12.19
N VAL A 115 -4.49 -2.68 -11.42
CA VAL A 115 -5.49 -1.72 -11.93
C VAL A 115 -4.88 -0.76 -12.95
N GLN A 116 -3.59 -0.43 -12.83
CA GLN A 116 -2.92 0.52 -13.72
C GLN A 116 -1.59 -0.02 -14.26
N PRO A 117 -1.54 -0.49 -15.52
CA PRO A 117 -0.36 -1.11 -16.12
C PRO A 117 0.91 -0.24 -16.08
N LYS A 118 0.78 1.10 -16.11
CA LYS A 118 1.91 2.04 -15.97
C LYS A 118 2.66 1.90 -14.63
N PHE A 119 1.98 1.40 -13.60
CA PHE A 119 2.55 1.16 -12.28
C PHE A 119 2.96 -0.30 -12.05
N ALA A 120 2.67 -1.20 -13.01
CA ALA A 120 3.07 -2.60 -12.94
C ALA A 120 4.59 -2.78 -12.85
N LYS A 121 5.41 -1.87 -13.37
CA LYS A 121 6.88 -1.93 -13.24
C LYS A 121 7.43 -1.26 -11.97
N GLN A 122 6.57 -0.85 -11.04
CA GLN A 122 6.93 -0.22 -9.76
C GLN A 122 6.59 -1.12 -8.56
N GLU A 123 6.64 -2.44 -8.76
CA GLU A 123 6.32 -3.44 -7.73
C GLU A 123 7.29 -3.33 -6.55
N THR A 124 6.77 -2.97 -5.37
CA THR A 124 7.61 -2.76 -4.17
C THR A 124 7.02 -3.30 -2.87
N ALA A 125 5.82 -3.88 -2.91
CA ALA A 125 5.24 -4.58 -1.79
C ALA A 125 5.56 -6.07 -1.88
N ASP A 126 6.44 -6.49 -0.99
CA ASP A 126 6.78 -7.89 -0.79
C ASP A 126 5.77 -8.64 0.08
N ILE A 127 4.70 -8.00 0.57
CA ILE A 127 3.65 -8.67 1.35
C ILE A 127 2.39 -8.75 0.52
N ILE A 128 1.85 -9.96 0.39
CA ILE A 128 0.56 -10.19 -0.23
C ILE A 128 -0.53 -9.85 0.79
N GLU A 129 -1.18 -8.70 0.60
CA GLU A 129 -2.30 -8.27 1.44
C GLU A 129 -3.61 -8.45 0.70
N PHE A 130 -4.53 -9.26 1.24
CA PHE A 130 -5.82 -9.58 0.65
C PHE A 130 -6.95 -9.47 1.69
N THR A 131 -8.19 -9.49 1.22
CA THR A 131 -9.40 -9.48 2.06
C THR A 131 -10.42 -10.48 1.55
N VAL A 132 -11.30 -10.91 2.44
CA VAL A 132 -12.40 -11.85 2.20
C VAL A 132 -13.66 -11.29 2.88
N PRO A 133 -14.86 -11.77 2.53
CA PRO A 133 -16.08 -11.47 3.28
C PRO A 133 -15.90 -11.75 4.77
N GLU A 134 -16.53 -10.94 5.62
CA GLU A 134 -16.38 -11.06 7.07
C GLU A 134 -16.78 -12.44 7.59
N ASN A 135 -17.90 -12.97 7.09
CA ASN A 135 -18.38 -14.31 7.42
C ASN A 135 -17.42 -15.43 6.96
N ALA A 136 -16.48 -15.14 6.06
CA ALA A 136 -15.51 -16.09 5.55
C ALA A 136 -14.14 -16.03 6.26
N ILE A 137 -13.89 -15.06 7.16
CA ILE A 137 -12.58 -14.90 7.83
C ILE A 137 -12.18 -16.16 8.60
N SER A 138 -13.11 -16.73 9.38
CA SER A 138 -12.82 -17.91 10.20
C SER A 138 -12.45 -19.12 9.33
N ALA A 139 -13.25 -19.38 8.29
CA ALA A 139 -12.98 -20.45 7.33
C ALA A 139 -11.66 -20.25 6.59
N THR A 140 -11.35 -19.00 6.19
CA THR A 140 -10.08 -18.63 5.56
C THR A 140 -8.89 -18.91 6.47
N LEU A 141 -8.96 -18.52 7.74
CA LEU A 141 -7.89 -18.78 8.71
C LEU A 141 -7.71 -20.27 8.98
N HIS A 142 -8.80 -21.04 9.01
CA HIS A 142 -8.74 -22.49 9.16
C HIS A 142 -8.03 -23.15 7.98
N LEU A 143 -8.44 -22.84 6.75
CA LEU A 143 -7.83 -23.37 5.53
C LEU A 143 -6.34 -23.01 5.45
N LEU A 144 -5.98 -21.74 5.70
CA LEU A 144 -4.58 -21.32 5.68
C LEU A 144 -3.76 -22.05 6.76
N LYS A 145 -4.33 -22.29 7.94
CA LYS A 145 -3.68 -23.09 8.97
C LYS A 145 -3.42 -24.53 8.52
N GLU A 146 -4.36 -25.17 7.85
CA GLU A 146 -4.19 -26.52 7.26
C GLU A 146 -3.09 -26.55 6.19
N LYS A 147 -2.95 -25.47 5.42
CA LYS A 147 -1.85 -25.26 4.45
C LYS A 147 -0.51 -24.88 5.10
N GLY A 148 -0.44 -24.86 6.43
CA GLY A 148 0.79 -24.63 7.18
C GLY A 148 1.13 -23.16 7.44
N TRP A 149 0.21 -22.23 7.18
CA TRP A 149 0.36 -20.83 7.59
C TRP A 149 0.20 -20.70 9.10
N LYS A 150 1.05 -19.89 9.71
CA LYS A 150 1.05 -19.65 11.16
C LYS A 150 0.91 -18.15 11.43
N PRO A 151 0.35 -17.75 12.58
CA PRO A 151 0.31 -16.34 12.95
C PRO A 151 1.71 -15.77 13.09
N GLY A 152 1.89 -14.53 12.61
CA GLY A 152 3.06 -13.75 12.94
C GLY A 152 3.05 -13.31 14.41
N TYR A 153 4.25 -13.03 14.94
CA TYR A 153 4.52 -12.68 16.34
C TYR A 153 3.68 -11.51 16.92
N ALA A 154 2.94 -10.75 16.10
CA ALA A 154 2.12 -9.61 16.51
C ALA A 154 0.60 -9.77 16.26
N SER A 155 0.13 -10.95 15.84
CA SER A 155 -1.31 -11.23 15.66
C SER A 155 -1.70 -12.48 16.45
N PRO A 156 -2.24 -12.35 17.67
CA PRO A 156 -2.97 -13.46 18.25
C PRO A 156 -4.16 -13.79 17.34
N ILE A 157 -4.27 -15.04 16.84
CA ILE A 157 -5.49 -15.51 16.15
C ILE A 157 -6.74 -15.24 17.00
N ALA A 158 -6.58 -15.31 18.32
CA ALA A 158 -7.64 -15.15 19.31
C ALA A 158 -8.10 -13.71 19.53
N SER A 159 -7.35 -12.70 19.08
CA SER A 159 -7.83 -11.31 19.10
C SER A 159 -8.40 -11.00 17.72
N ALA A 160 -9.70 -10.67 17.66
CA ALA A 160 -10.43 -10.22 16.48
C ALA A 160 -9.93 -8.86 15.96
N GLY A 161 -8.63 -8.77 15.68
CA GLY A 161 -7.99 -7.60 15.14
C GLY A 161 -8.39 -7.38 13.67
N PRO A 162 -8.29 -6.14 13.18
CA PRO A 162 -8.68 -5.79 11.82
C PRO A 162 -7.77 -6.40 10.73
N VAL A 163 -6.70 -7.09 11.12
CA VAL A 163 -5.60 -7.56 10.27
C VAL A 163 -4.93 -8.77 10.91
N PHE A 164 -4.71 -9.82 10.13
CA PHE A 164 -3.97 -11.03 10.50
C PHE A 164 -2.73 -11.13 9.64
N THR A 165 -1.55 -11.05 10.25
CA THR A 165 -0.29 -11.37 9.58
C THR A 165 -0.04 -12.87 9.71
N LEU A 166 0.12 -13.56 8.59
CA LEU A 166 0.39 -14.98 8.53
C LEU A 166 1.77 -15.21 7.90
N LEU A 167 2.56 -16.07 8.53
CA LEU A 167 3.89 -16.44 8.12
C LEU A 167 3.91 -17.91 7.70
N SER A 168 4.63 -18.20 6.64
CA SER A 168 4.97 -19.56 6.25
C SER A 168 6.47 -19.66 6.05
N LYS A 169 7.08 -20.72 6.59
CA LYS A 169 8.51 -21.00 6.40
C LYS A 169 8.86 -21.20 4.93
N THR A 170 7.92 -21.69 4.14
CA THR A 170 8.08 -22.01 2.72
C THR A 170 7.42 -20.97 1.82
N HIS A 171 6.36 -20.29 2.30
CA HIS A 171 5.52 -19.45 1.44
C HIS A 171 5.58 -17.93 1.69
N GLY A 172 6.40 -17.47 2.64
CA GLY A 172 6.61 -16.03 2.89
C GLY A 172 5.56 -15.43 3.84
N THR A 173 5.08 -14.23 3.54
CA THR A 173 4.17 -13.47 4.42
C THR A 173 2.88 -13.10 3.69
N LEU A 174 1.75 -13.52 4.27
CA LEU A 174 0.42 -13.08 3.90
C LEU A 174 -0.12 -12.10 4.94
N LYS A 175 -1.02 -11.23 4.49
CA LYS A 175 -1.76 -10.33 5.36
C LYS A 175 -3.23 -10.34 4.98
N LEU A 176 -4.03 -11.00 5.82
CA LEU A 176 -5.48 -11.01 5.70
C LEU A 176 -6.04 -9.81 6.44
N SER A 177 -6.67 -8.87 5.73
CA SER A 177 -7.33 -7.72 6.35
C SER A 177 -8.83 -7.95 6.47
N HIS A 178 -9.39 -7.61 7.62
CA HIS A 178 -10.82 -7.55 7.83
C HIS A 178 -11.43 -6.41 6.99
N PRO A 179 -12.57 -6.64 6.31
CA PRO A 179 -13.24 -5.63 5.47
C PRO A 179 -13.81 -4.46 6.27
N LYS A 180 -14.66 -4.66 7.30
CA LYS A 180 -15.25 -3.56 8.13
C LYS A 180 -14.33 -2.37 8.42
N PRO A 181 -13.10 -2.56 8.92
CA PRO A 181 -12.24 -1.44 9.26
C PRO A 181 -11.63 -0.76 8.01
N LEU A 182 -11.60 -1.41 6.84
CA LEU A 182 -11.35 -0.78 5.53
C LEU A 182 -12.59 -0.05 4.96
N PHE A 183 -13.74 -0.06 5.62
CA PHE A 183 -14.99 0.48 5.07
C PHE A 183 -15.90 1.14 6.12
N TYR A 184 -15.36 1.60 7.27
CA TYR A 184 -16.12 2.28 8.33
C TYR A 184 -17.02 3.43 7.84
N TYR A 185 -16.68 4.04 6.70
CA TYR A 185 -17.40 5.17 6.12
C TYR A 185 -18.17 4.83 4.84
N THR A 186 -18.10 3.58 4.36
CA THR A 186 -18.81 3.08 3.16
C THR A 186 -19.21 1.60 3.32
N PRO A 187 -20.10 1.25 4.27
CA PRO A 187 -20.53 -0.14 4.48
C PRO A 187 -21.11 -0.77 3.20
N ASP A 188 -21.83 0.03 2.40
CA ASP A 188 -22.46 -0.40 1.15
C ASP A 188 -21.46 -0.69 0.03
N ALA A 189 -20.18 -0.30 0.19
CA ALA A 189 -19.12 -0.59 -0.78
C ALA A 189 -18.47 -1.96 -0.59
N LEU A 190 -18.87 -2.72 0.44
CA LEU A 190 -18.31 -4.03 0.77
C LEU A 190 -18.75 -5.14 -0.19
N GLU A 191 -20.05 -5.34 -0.37
CA GLU A 191 -20.57 -6.37 -1.29
C GLU A 191 -20.10 -6.16 -2.75
N PRO A 192 -20.12 -4.92 -3.29
CA PRO A 192 -19.54 -4.64 -4.60
C PRO A 192 -18.05 -5.00 -4.73
N LEU A 193 -17.27 -5.02 -3.64
CA LEU A 193 -15.84 -5.35 -3.71
C LEU A 193 -15.61 -6.77 -4.23
N TRP A 194 -16.39 -7.73 -3.73
CA TRP A 194 -16.25 -9.14 -4.10
C TRP A 194 -17.04 -9.46 -5.36
N ALA A 195 -18.26 -8.92 -5.48
CA ALA A 195 -19.12 -9.16 -6.63
C ALA A 195 -18.54 -8.56 -7.93
N ASN A 196 -17.94 -7.37 -7.85
CA ASN A 196 -17.40 -6.65 -9.02
C ASN A 196 -15.87 -6.72 -9.11
N ARG A 197 -15.22 -7.65 -8.40
CA ARG A 197 -13.77 -7.85 -8.51
C ARG A 197 -13.39 -8.13 -9.96
N LYS A 198 -12.28 -7.56 -10.41
CA LYS A 198 -11.72 -7.84 -11.73
C LYS A 198 -10.75 -9.01 -11.62
N THR A 199 -10.77 -9.88 -12.63
CA THR A 199 -9.75 -10.91 -12.79
C THR A 199 -8.59 -10.34 -13.61
N CYS A 200 -7.37 -10.54 -13.13
CA CYS A 200 -6.14 -10.22 -13.83
C CYS A 200 -5.29 -11.49 -13.94
N THR A 201 -4.96 -11.89 -15.17
CA THR A 201 -4.10 -13.05 -15.41
C THR A 201 -2.65 -12.70 -15.10
N HIS A 202 -2.04 -13.45 -14.19
CA HIS A 202 -0.63 -13.33 -13.83
C HIS A 202 0.09 -14.66 -14.08
N SER A 203 1.42 -14.63 -14.18
CA SER A 203 2.23 -15.84 -14.38
C SER A 203 2.08 -16.89 -13.27
N ALA A 204 1.55 -16.48 -12.11
CA ALA A 204 1.27 -17.34 -10.96
C ALA A 204 -0.13 -17.97 -11.01
N GLY A 205 -1.06 -17.41 -11.79
CA GLY A 205 -2.48 -17.73 -11.77
C GLY A 205 -3.36 -16.48 -11.86
N ASP A 206 -4.67 -16.68 -11.79
CA ASP A 206 -5.64 -15.58 -11.80
C ASP A 206 -5.67 -14.84 -10.46
N ILE A 207 -5.60 -13.51 -10.54
CA ILE A 207 -5.60 -12.61 -9.40
C ILE A 207 -6.85 -11.77 -9.42
N TYR A 208 -7.55 -11.74 -8.29
CA TYR A 208 -8.72 -10.89 -8.14
C TYR A 208 -8.36 -9.55 -7.51
N ILE A 209 -8.73 -8.46 -8.18
CA ILE A 209 -8.41 -7.09 -7.78
C ILE A 209 -9.69 -6.27 -7.68
N PRO A 210 -9.73 -5.22 -6.84
CA PRO A 210 -10.85 -4.30 -6.79
C PRO A 210 -11.03 -3.55 -8.12
N THR A 211 -12.23 -3.03 -8.36
CA THR A 211 -12.43 -1.96 -9.34
C THR A 211 -11.64 -0.70 -8.94
N ALA A 212 -11.45 0.25 -9.86
CA ALA A 212 -10.75 1.49 -9.54
C ALA A 212 -11.44 2.26 -8.40
N ASP A 213 -12.77 2.34 -8.42
CA ASP A 213 -13.55 3.03 -7.38
C ASP A 213 -13.49 2.33 -6.02
N ALA A 214 -13.51 1.00 -6.02
CA ALA A 214 -13.35 0.21 -4.80
C ALA A 214 -11.92 0.36 -4.23
N ALA A 215 -10.89 0.29 -5.09
CA ALA A 215 -9.50 0.49 -4.70
C ALA A 215 -9.30 1.89 -4.09
N PHE A 216 -9.92 2.89 -4.68
CA PHE A 216 -9.89 4.27 -4.22
C PHE A 216 -10.56 4.43 -2.86
N SER A 217 -11.76 3.86 -2.70
CA SER A 217 -12.50 3.87 -1.43
C SER A 217 -11.73 3.18 -0.30
N MET A 218 -11.04 2.09 -0.62
CA MET A 218 -10.18 1.38 0.32
C MET A 218 -8.95 2.20 0.72
N ALA A 219 -8.29 2.88 -0.24
CA ALA A 219 -7.18 3.78 0.04
C ALA A 219 -7.63 4.93 0.96
N LEU A 220 -8.81 5.50 0.70
CA LEU A 220 -9.40 6.52 1.56
C LEU A 220 -9.67 5.97 2.97
N ALA A 221 -10.27 4.81 3.11
CA ALA A 221 -10.52 4.25 4.43
C ALA A 221 -9.23 3.92 5.21
N ARG A 222 -8.16 3.52 4.51
CA ARG A 222 -6.83 3.35 5.11
C ARG A 222 -6.28 4.66 5.69
N SER A 223 -6.56 5.81 5.06
CA SER A 223 -6.10 7.11 5.57
C SER A 223 -6.69 7.50 6.92
N HIS A 224 -7.86 6.96 7.27
CA HIS A 224 -8.56 7.29 8.51
C HIS A 224 -8.12 6.44 9.72
N LYS A 225 -7.41 5.32 9.51
CA LYS A 225 -6.93 4.50 10.62
C LYS A 225 -5.71 5.14 11.28
N ARG A 226 -5.87 5.57 12.54
CA ARG A 226 -4.79 5.99 13.46
C ARG A 226 -3.71 4.92 13.73
N TYR A 227 -3.86 3.69 13.22
CA TYR A 227 -3.13 2.50 13.69
C TYR A 227 -2.23 1.82 12.64
N ARG A 228 -1.96 2.43 11.49
CA ARG A 228 -0.92 1.93 10.58
C ARG A 228 0.09 3.03 10.28
N ASN A 229 1.36 2.74 10.55
CA ASN A 229 2.52 3.49 10.06
C ASN A 229 2.76 3.27 8.55
N ASP A 230 1.69 3.00 7.79
CA ASP A 230 1.77 2.84 6.34
C ASP A 230 1.19 4.08 5.67
N ASP A 231 1.94 4.61 4.71
CA ASP A 231 1.62 5.77 3.87
C ASP A 231 1.34 5.36 2.43
N GLN A 232 1.17 4.06 2.21
CA GLN A 232 0.87 3.50 0.90
C GLN A 232 -0.45 4.07 0.38
N TRP A 233 -1.41 4.31 1.28
CA TRP A 233 -2.69 4.94 0.94
C TRP A 233 -2.54 6.31 0.25
N ILE A 234 -1.50 7.10 0.56
CA ILE A 234 -1.25 8.38 -0.11
C ILE A 234 -0.95 8.13 -1.58
N ALA A 235 -0.05 7.18 -1.83
CA ALA A 235 0.30 6.76 -3.19
C ALA A 235 -0.91 6.23 -3.95
N ASP A 236 -1.75 5.44 -3.27
CA ASP A 236 -2.92 4.82 -3.87
C ASP A 236 -3.94 5.88 -4.29
N ILE A 237 -4.23 6.88 -3.45
CA ILE A 237 -5.11 8.02 -3.79
C ILE A 237 -4.53 8.82 -4.97
N PHE A 238 -3.23 9.16 -4.92
CA PHE A 238 -2.57 9.90 -6.00
C PHE A 238 -2.61 9.16 -7.34
N ASN A 239 -2.44 7.85 -7.30
CA ASN A 239 -2.42 7.03 -8.51
C ASN A 239 -3.82 6.80 -9.07
N LEU A 240 -4.82 6.60 -8.22
CA LEU A 240 -6.18 6.23 -8.60
C LEU A 240 -7.09 7.43 -8.92
N SER A 241 -6.72 8.65 -8.51
CA SER A 241 -7.49 9.85 -8.85
C SER A 241 -7.13 10.40 -10.24
N SER A 242 -8.14 10.79 -11.01
CA SER A 242 -7.98 11.57 -12.25
C SER A 242 -7.51 13.01 -11.96
N ASP A 243 -7.88 13.55 -10.80
CA ASP A 243 -7.40 14.81 -10.25
C ASP A 243 -7.23 14.67 -8.72
N PRO A 244 -6.02 14.28 -8.25
CA PRO A 244 -5.73 14.12 -6.83
C PRO A 244 -6.02 15.38 -6.00
N LEU A 245 -5.97 16.56 -6.62
CA LEU A 245 -6.14 17.85 -5.95
C LEU A 245 -7.58 18.30 -5.84
N ALA A 246 -8.36 18.15 -6.91
CA ALA A 246 -9.80 18.30 -6.81
C ALA A 246 -10.35 17.36 -5.75
N PHE A 247 -9.85 16.12 -5.66
CA PHE A 247 -10.25 15.20 -4.60
C PHE A 247 -9.87 15.67 -3.20
N LEU A 248 -8.62 16.07 -2.97
CA LEU A 248 -8.16 16.62 -1.69
C LEU A 248 -8.89 17.93 -1.31
N ALA A 249 -9.45 18.65 -2.28
CA ALA A 249 -10.17 19.90 -2.11
C ALA A 249 -11.72 19.76 -2.02
N ALA A 250 -12.33 18.78 -2.67
CA ALA A 250 -13.77 18.73 -2.96
C ALA A 250 -14.65 18.17 -1.83
N ARG A 251 -14.11 17.54 -0.78
CA ARG A 251 -14.96 17.13 0.36
C ARG A 251 -15.04 18.19 1.47
N PRO A 252 -16.25 18.40 2.03
CA PRO A 252 -16.41 19.03 3.34
C PRO A 252 -15.91 18.03 4.40
N MET A 253 -14.61 18.01 4.66
CA MET A 253 -14.09 17.47 5.90
C MET A 253 -14.54 18.39 7.05
N ALA A 254 -15.77 18.21 7.53
CA ALA A 254 -16.03 18.41 8.94
C ALA A 254 -15.04 17.47 9.66
N GLN A 255 -13.99 17.91 10.35
CA GLN A 255 -13.86 19.10 11.17
C GLN A 255 -12.39 19.59 11.25
N SER A 256 -11.79 20.09 10.17
CA SER A 256 -10.46 20.70 10.32
C SER A 256 -10.12 21.75 9.27
N LYS A 257 -10.38 23.03 9.58
CA LYS A 257 -9.74 24.18 8.89
C LYS A 257 -8.21 24.02 8.82
N LYS A 258 -7.59 23.28 9.75
CA LYS A 258 -6.15 23.02 9.80
C LYS A 258 -5.68 22.11 8.65
N MET A 259 -6.46 21.10 8.23
CA MET A 259 -6.03 20.16 7.18
C MET A 259 -6.09 20.77 5.76
N ARG A 260 -7.07 21.65 5.50
CA ARG A 260 -7.12 22.46 4.26
C ARG A 260 -5.91 23.39 4.12
N ALA A 261 -5.40 23.92 5.24
CA ALA A 261 -4.16 24.68 5.25
C ALA A 261 -2.96 23.78 4.91
N VAL A 262 -2.83 22.56 5.49
CA VAL A 262 -1.74 21.61 5.15
C VAL A 262 -1.62 21.41 3.65
N ILE A 263 -2.75 21.11 3.00
CA ILE A 263 -2.77 20.75 1.59
C ILE A 263 -2.34 21.94 0.74
N LYS A 264 -2.91 23.13 1.00
CA LYS A 264 -2.52 24.36 0.29
C LYS A 264 -1.07 24.83 0.56
N THR A 265 -0.43 24.41 1.66
CA THR A 265 0.96 24.82 1.98
C THR A 265 2.01 23.75 1.71
N ASN A 266 1.65 22.47 1.52
CA ASN A 266 2.62 21.37 1.49
C ASN A 266 2.55 20.44 0.27
N PHE A 267 1.50 20.54 -0.55
CA PHE A 267 1.36 19.85 -1.84
C PHE A 267 1.22 20.90 -2.95
#